data_AF-A0A1L3GPX1-F1
#
_entry.id   AF-A0A1L3GPX1-F1
#
_cell.length_a   1.000
_cell.length_b   1.000
_cell.length_c   1.000
_cell.angle_alpha   90.00
_cell.angle_beta   90.00
_cell.angle_gamma   90.00
#
_symmetry.space_group_name_H-M   'P 1'
#
loop_
_entity.id
_entity.type
_entity.pdbx_description
1 polymer ?
#
loop_
_entity_poly.entity_id
_entity_poly.type
_entity_poly.pdbx_seq_one_letter_code
_entity_poly.pdbx_strand_id
1 'polypeptide(L)'
;MANQVLGIFAKQPVAGRVKTRLCPPLSHQQAAELYRICLQETVSAMARAPAELVLFFDGDEAFFVETFPGLRLIPQSNGGLGQRLDRAFVQLFAEGCDAAALIGSDSPDLPIP
;
A
#
# COMPACT_ATOMS: atom_id res chain seq x y z
N MET A 1 21.08 13.85 4.31
CA MET A 1 20.44 12.62 4.80
C MET A 1 20.10 11.79 3.57
N ALA A 2 20.25 10.46 3.61
CA ALA A 2 19.91 9.62 2.46
C ALA A 2 18.40 9.73 2.17
N ASN A 3 18.03 9.85 0.90
CA ASN A 3 16.65 9.91 0.45
C ASN A 3 16.05 8.50 0.48
N GLN A 4 15.38 8.14 1.57
CA GLN A 4 14.81 6.81 1.76
C GLN A 4 13.30 6.83 1.50
N VAL A 5 12.80 5.87 0.72
CA VAL A 5 11.38 5.73 0.42
C VAL A 5 10.83 4.40 0.93
N LEU A 6 9.69 4.44 1.60
CA LEU A 6 8.88 3.28 1.94
C LEU A 6 7.60 3.27 1.09
N GLY A 7 7.51 2.33 0.16
CA GLY A 7 6.34 2.13 -0.68
C GLY A 7 5.36 1.12 -0.07
N ILE A 8 4.09 1.48 0.06
CA ILE A 8 3.01 0.57 0.46
C ILE A 8 2.20 0.19 -0.77
N PHE A 9 2.08 -1.11 -1.04
CA PHE A 9 1.19 -1.61 -2.10
C PHE A 9 -0.20 -1.90 -1.54
N ALA A 10 -1.19 -1.18 -2.05
CA ALA A 10 -2.57 -1.26 -1.61
C ALA A 10 -3.54 -1.46 -2.78
N LYS A 11 -4.58 -2.25 -2.55
CA LYS A 11 -5.79 -2.27 -3.38
C LYS A 11 -6.92 -1.51 -2.70
N GLN A 12 -7.86 -0.97 -3.47
CA GLN A 12 -9.09 -0.40 -2.93
C GLN A 12 -9.87 -1.51 -2.20
N PRO A 13 -10.32 -1.29 -0.94
CA PRO A 13 -11.09 -2.27 -0.15
C PRO A 13 -12.51 -2.53 -0.71
N VAL A 14 -12.60 -3.22 -1.85
CA VAL A 14 -13.88 -3.59 -2.47
C VAL A 14 -14.23 -5.04 -2.17
N ALA A 15 -15.43 -5.26 -1.62
CA ALA A 15 -15.94 -6.60 -1.34
C ALA A 15 -15.84 -7.53 -2.57
N GLY A 16 -15.30 -8.74 -2.36
CA GLY A 16 -15.09 -9.72 -3.43
C GLY A 16 -13.83 -9.48 -4.28
N ARG A 17 -13.12 -8.36 -4.10
CA ARG A 17 -11.85 -8.07 -4.80
C ARG A 17 -10.61 -8.18 -3.92
N VAL A 18 -10.78 -8.02 -2.60
CA VAL A 18 -9.70 -8.12 -1.61
C VAL A 18 -9.99 -9.21 -0.60
N LYS A 19 -8.93 -9.84 -0.09
CA LYS A 19 -8.97 -10.86 0.97
C LYS A 19 -10.01 -11.97 0.78
N THR A 20 -10.27 -12.36 -0.46
CA THR A 20 -11.23 -13.44 -0.78
C THR A 20 -10.85 -14.79 -0.18
N ARG A 21 -9.56 -15.01 0.12
CA ARG A 21 -9.09 -16.22 0.84
C ARG A 21 -9.52 -16.30 2.30
N LEU A 22 -10.02 -15.21 2.89
CA LEU A 22 -10.63 -15.21 4.22
C LEU A 22 -12.12 -15.61 4.20
N CYS A 23 -12.65 -15.87 3.00
CA CYS A 23 -14.04 -16.24 2.77
C CYS A 23 -14.11 -17.72 2.32
N PRO A 24 -14.63 -18.66 3.13
CA PRO A 24 -15.14 -18.54 4.51
C PRO A 24 -14.02 -18.49 5.59
N PRO A 25 -14.31 -18.09 6.85
CA PRO A 25 -15.64 -17.86 7.45
C PRO A 25 -16.20 -16.45 7.28
N LEU A 26 -15.40 -15.48 6.80
CA LEU A 26 -15.89 -14.12 6.62
C LEU A 26 -16.77 -14.00 5.37
N SER A 27 -17.75 -13.10 5.42
CA SER A 27 -18.38 -12.58 4.21
C SER A 27 -17.40 -11.71 3.43
N HIS A 28 -17.64 -11.52 2.14
CA HIS A 28 -16.82 -10.61 1.33
C HIS A 28 -16.81 -9.16 1.85
N GLN A 29 -17.90 -8.72 2.49
CA GLN A 29 -17.97 -7.41 3.15
C GLN A 29 -17.09 -7.36 4.40
N GLN A 30 -17.17 -8.39 5.25
CA GLN A 30 -16.33 -8.48 6.45
C GLN A 30 -14.84 -8.56 6.11
N ALA A 31 -14.47 -9.31 5.07
CA ALA A 31 -13.09 -9.41 4.61
C ALA A 31 -12.56 -8.10 4.04
N ALA A 32 -13.39 -7.35 3.29
CA ALA A 32 -13.01 -6.03 2.78
C ALA A 32 -12.89 -4.99 3.92
N GLU A 33 -13.79 -5.03 4.90
CA GLU A 33 -13.75 -4.15 6.05
C GLU A 33 -12.53 -4.40 6.94
N LEU A 34 -12.22 -5.67 7.22
CA LEU A 34 -11.00 -6.05 7.93
C LEU A 34 -9.77 -5.51 7.20
N TYR A 35 -9.69 -5.69 5.89
CA TYR A 35 -8.59 -5.17 5.09
C TYR A 35 -8.52 -3.64 5.06
N ARG A 36 -9.66 -2.94 5.02
CA ARG A 36 -9.73 -1.49 5.13
C ARG A 36 -9.08 -1.00 6.43
N ILE A 37 -9.38 -1.66 7.55
CA ILE A 37 -8.76 -1.38 8.85
C ILE A 37 -7.26 -1.67 8.79
N CYS A 38 -6.84 -2.85 8.31
CA CYS A 38 -5.41 -3.19 8.19
C CYS A 38 -4.64 -2.15 7.35
N LEU A 39 -5.21 -1.70 6.24
CA LEU A 39 -4.62 -0.70 5.37
C LEU A 39 -4.43 0.63 6.10
N GLN A 40 -5.46 1.10 6.80
CA GLN A 40 -5.39 2.35 7.57
C GLN A 40 -4.36 2.28 8.70
N GLU A 41 -4.35 1.18 9.46
CA GLU A 41 -3.39 0.95 10.54
C GLU A 41 -1.96 0.84 10.01
N THR A 42 -1.74 0.14 8.88
CA THR A 42 -0.42 0.01 8.25
C THR A 42 0.09 1.38 7.79
N VAL A 43 -0.73 2.17 7.10
CA VAL A 43 -0.33 3.52 6.64
C VAL A 43 -0.05 4.43 7.83
N SER A 44 -0.92 4.42 8.84
CA SER A 44 -0.74 5.23 10.06
C SER A 44 0.54 4.86 10.81
N ALA A 45 0.83 3.56 10.95
CA ALA A 45 2.04 3.09 11.60
C ALA A 45 3.30 3.51 10.83
N MET A 46 3.32 3.29 9.51
CA MET A 46 4.48 3.54 8.66
C MET A 46 4.73 5.02 8.39
N ALA A 47 3.72 5.89 8.55
CA ALA A 47 3.91 7.34 8.51
C ALA A 47 4.87 7.87 9.59
N ARG A 48 5.20 7.04 10.61
CA ARG A 48 6.17 7.35 11.66
C ARG A 48 7.59 6.90 11.33
N ALA A 49 7.80 6.13 10.25
CA ALA A 49 9.12 5.68 9.85
C ALA A 49 9.98 6.86 9.35
N PRO A 50 11.32 6.80 9.53
CA PRO A 50 12.22 7.85 9.05
C PRO A 50 12.48 7.77 7.53
N ALA A 51 11.42 7.68 6.73
CA ALA A 51 11.44 7.57 5.27
C ALA A 51 10.24 8.31 4.65
N GLU A 52 10.35 8.75 3.40
CA GLU A 52 9.21 9.23 2.63
C GLU A 52 8.22 8.07 2.41
N LEU A 53 6.96 8.27 2.77
CA LEU A 53 5.91 7.28 2.56
C LEU A 53 5.21 7.51 1.22
N VAL A 54 5.13 6.45 0.42
CA VAL A 54 4.45 6.46 -0.88
C VAL A 54 3.46 5.31 -0.95
N LEU A 55 2.24 5.56 -1.44
CA LEU A 55 1.22 4.53 -1.60
C LEU A 55 0.99 4.20 -3.08
N PHE A 56 1.37 2.97 -3.45
CA PHE A 56 1.13 2.40 -4.76
C PHE A 56 -0.25 1.73 -4.77
N PHE A 57 -1.22 2.28 -5.50
CA PHE A 57 -2.61 1.85 -5.43
C PHE A 57 -3.16 1.13 -6.66
N ASP A 58 -4.07 0.19 -6.45
CA ASP A 58 -4.91 -0.44 -7.49
C ASP A 58 -6.38 -0.23 -7.12
N GLY A 59 -7.10 0.55 -7.93
CA GLY A 59 -8.48 0.95 -7.70
C GLY A 59 -8.73 2.42 -8.03
N ASP A 60 -9.81 2.97 -7.50
CA ASP A 60 -10.18 4.38 -7.69
C ASP A 60 -9.25 5.32 -6.89
N GLU A 61 -8.60 6.26 -7.59
CA GLU A 61 -7.71 7.27 -6.98
C GLU A 61 -8.46 8.16 -5.98
N ALA A 62 -9.71 8.52 -6.28
CA ALA A 62 -10.50 9.41 -5.42
C ALA A 62 -10.67 8.83 -4.00
N PHE A 63 -10.86 7.51 -3.90
CA PHE A 63 -10.91 6.82 -2.61
C PHE A 63 -9.63 7.01 -1.80
N PHE A 64 -8.46 6.90 -2.42
CA PHE A 64 -7.19 7.03 -1.72
C PHE A 64 -6.87 8.49 -1.36
N VAL A 65 -7.22 9.45 -2.21
CA VAL A 65 -7.10 10.88 -1.90
C VAL A 65 -7.96 11.25 -0.68
N GLU A 66 -9.19 10.76 -0.63
CA GLU A 66 -10.10 10.99 0.50
C GLU A 66 -9.61 10.28 1.78
N THR A 67 -9.11 9.04 1.65
CA THR A 67 -8.70 8.23 2.81
C THR A 67 -7.36 8.67 3.39
N PHE A 68 -6.41 9.11 2.56
CA PHE A 68 -5.04 9.45 2.93
C PHE A 68 -4.64 10.83 2.40
N PRO A 69 -5.26 11.92 2.91
CA PRO A 69 -5.01 13.26 2.41
C PRO A 69 -3.54 13.67 2.57
N GLY A 70 -2.95 14.17 1.49
CA GLY A 70 -1.55 14.62 1.46
C GLY A 70 -0.51 13.50 1.32
N LEU A 71 -0.93 12.22 1.32
CA LEU A 71 -0.02 11.12 1.01
C LEU A 71 0.30 11.10 -0.48
N ARG A 72 1.55 10.81 -0.82
CA ARG A 72 1.94 10.63 -2.22
C ARG A 72 1.34 9.33 -2.77
N LEU A 73 0.51 9.45 -3.79
CA LEU A 73 -0.19 8.34 -4.43
C LEU A 73 0.40 8.06 -5.82
N ILE A 74 0.62 6.78 -6.13
CA ILE A 74 1.08 6.33 -7.45
C ILE A 74 0.21 5.15 -7.91
N PRO A 75 -0.40 5.19 -9.11
CA PRO A 75 -1.14 4.03 -9.59
C PRO A 75 -0.19 2.85 -9.85
N GLN A 76 -0.58 1.64 -9.41
CA GLN A 76 0.15 0.42 -9.71
C GLN A 76 0.11 0.15 -11.22
N SER A 77 1.27 -0.23 -11.77
CA SER A 77 1.34 -0.63 -13.17
C SER A 77 0.61 -1.94 -13.45
N ASN A 78 0.34 -2.23 -14.72
CA ASN A 78 -0.29 -3.49 -15.12
C ASN A 78 0.65 -4.69 -15.00
N GLY A 79 0.10 -5.90 -14.90
CA GLY A 79 0.86 -7.14 -14.94
C GLY A 79 1.01 -7.84 -13.59
N GLY A 80 1.89 -8.83 -13.54
CA GLY A 80 2.09 -9.66 -12.35
C GLY A 80 2.71 -8.89 -11.19
N LEU A 81 2.58 -9.40 -9.96
CA LEU A 81 3.14 -8.74 -8.77
C LEU A 81 4.63 -8.38 -8.94
N GLY A 82 5.46 -9.31 -9.41
CA GLY A 82 6.89 -9.05 -9.63
C GLY A 82 7.17 -7.89 -10.60
N GLN A 83 6.42 -7.80 -11.70
CA GLN A 83 6.56 -6.70 -12.67
C GLN A 83 6.14 -5.35 -12.06
N ARG A 84 5.12 -5.37 -11.20
CA ARG A 84 4.64 -4.15 -10.54
C ARG A 84 5.65 -3.66 -9.49
N LEU A 85 6.26 -4.57 -8.73
CA LEU A 85 7.32 -4.25 -7.77
C LEU A 85 8.57 -3.71 -8.48
N ASP A 86 9.02 -4.38 -9.55
CA ASP A 86 10.17 -3.96 -10.37
C ASP A 86 9.99 -2.53 -10.88
N ARG A 87 8.84 -2.23 -11.49
CA ARG A 87 8.54 -0.88 -11.99
C ARG A 87 8.44 0.17 -10.89
N ALA A 88 7.92 -0.18 -9.72
CA ALA A 88 7.92 0.74 -8.58
C ALA A 88 9.34 1.09 -8.14
N PHE A 89 10.23 0.09 -8.02
CA PHE A 89 11.64 0.37 -7.74
C PHE A 89 12.29 1.23 -8.82
N VAL A 90 12.14 0.87 -10.10
CA VAL A 90 12.68 1.65 -11.22
C VAL A 90 12.21 3.11 -11.16
N GLN A 91 10.92 3.34 -10.90
CA GLN A 91 10.38 4.68 -10.77
C GLN A 91 10.98 5.45 -9.58
N LEU A 92 11.01 4.85 -8.38
CA LEU A 92 11.53 5.51 -7.18
C LEU A 92 13.02 5.86 -7.31
N PHE A 93 13.83 4.96 -7.87
CA PHE A 93 15.24 5.22 -8.11
C PHE A 93 15.47 6.26 -9.21
N ALA A 94 14.65 6.28 -10.26
CA ALA A 94 14.70 7.31 -11.30
C ALA A 94 14.35 8.71 -10.76
N GLU A 95 13.54 8.78 -9.71
CA GLU A 95 13.20 10.01 -8.99
C GLU A 95 14.27 10.42 -7.96
N GLY A 96 15.35 9.63 -7.83
CA GLY A 96 16.51 9.97 -7.00
C GLY A 96 16.41 9.51 -5.55
N CYS A 97 15.65 8.45 -5.24
CA CYS A 97 15.79 7.80 -3.95
C CYS A 97 17.13 7.04 -3.86
N ASP A 98 17.78 7.10 -2.70
CA ASP A 98 19.02 6.39 -2.41
C ASP A 98 18.75 4.95 -1.98
N ALA A 99 17.62 4.73 -1.29
CA ALA A 99 17.17 3.42 -0.85
C ALA A 99 15.64 3.36 -0.88
N ALA A 100 15.11 2.19 -1.22
CA ALA A 100 13.67 1.95 -1.23
C ALA A 100 13.35 0.58 -0.59
N ALA A 101 12.24 0.53 0.15
CA ALA A 101 11.61 -0.71 0.58
C ALA A 101 10.15 -0.71 0.14
N LEU A 102 9.63 -1.87 -0.24
CA LEU A 102 8.22 -2.05 -0.59
C LEU A 102 7.58 -3.05 0.36
N ILE A 103 6.42 -2.71 0.90
CA ILE A 103 5.65 -3.57 1.81
C ILE A 103 4.20 -3.76 1.32
N GLY A 104 3.55 -4.79 1.85
CA GLY A 104 2.11 -4.96 1.74
C GLY A 104 1.33 -4.02 2.66
N SER A 105 0.02 -4.08 2.57
CA SER A 105 -0.95 -3.27 3.35
C SER A 105 -1.76 -4.08 4.35
N ASP A 106 -1.36 -5.34 4.60
CA ASP A 106 -2.13 -6.33 5.34
C ASP A 106 -1.44 -6.88 6.59
N SER A 107 -0.36 -6.24 7.02
CA SER A 107 0.36 -6.55 8.26
C SER A 107 0.38 -5.32 9.17
N PRO A 108 -0.78 -4.95 9.76
CA PRO A 108 -0.88 -3.76 10.61
C PRO A 108 -0.06 -3.86 11.91
N ASP A 109 0.39 -5.06 12.26
CA ASP A 109 1.22 -5.41 13.40
C ASP A 109 2.73 -5.37 13.12
N LEU A 110 3.14 -4.98 11.89
CA LEU A 110 4.56 -4.82 11.55
C LEU A 110 5.21 -3.79 12.48
N PRO A 111 6.25 -4.15 13.26
CA PRO A 111 6.90 -3.22 14.16
C PRO A 111 7.59 -2.11 13.37
N ILE A 112 7.48 -0.89 13.88
CA ILE A 112 8.18 0.26 13.30
C ILE A 112 9.66 0.19 13.75
N PRO A 113 10.61 0.39 12.84
CA PRO A 113 12.03 0.44 13.18
C PRO A 113 12.39 1.62 14.10
#